data_AF-A0A533RT66-F1
#
_entry.id   AF-A0A533RT66-F1
#
_cell.length_a   1.000
_cell.length_b   1.000
_cell.length_c   1.000
_cell.angle_alpha   90.00
_cell.angle_beta   90.00
_cell.angle_gamma   90.00
#
_symmetry.space_group_name_H-M   'P 1'
#
loop_
_entity.id
_entity.type
_entity.pdbx_description
1 polymer ?
#
loop_
_entity_poly.entity_id
_entity_poly.type
_entity_poly.pdbx_seq_one_letter_code
_entity_poly.pdbx_strand_id
1 'polypeptide(L)'
;MTEAEETPENASEAKPNQGTLILDATCTPADIRFPTDLGLLNEAREKLDEIIDILHEANVKKQRRPRTYRQKARKDYLNVSKQKSPKKNQLRKAVKKQLQYARRNLKIVDQMLRESTDSINLLSKRQQKLITTIRMLLDQQARMYKTKIHRVEDRIVNLYQPHVRPIVRGKAGASVEFGAKVAISLENGYCRIEKLSWDPFNEANTLIESLESYKSRNGCYPEAILADRIYRNRDNLAFCKKHGIRLSGPKLGRPVAKSLMKKAEKRIERQDAGERNAIEGKFGEGKRKYGLARIAAKLEETAESMIVL
;
A
#
# COMPACT_ATOMS: atom_id res chain seq x y z
N MET A 1 -4.21 61.80 -36.40
CA MET A 1 -4.31 61.03 -35.15
C MET A 1 -5.17 59.83 -35.47
N THR A 2 -4.52 58.70 -35.73
CA THR A 2 -5.14 57.41 -36.03
C THR A 2 -5.47 56.72 -34.72
N GLU A 3 -6.76 56.54 -34.45
CA GLU A 3 -7.23 55.67 -33.36
C GLU A 3 -7.03 54.22 -33.80
N ALA A 4 -6.30 53.47 -32.98
CA ALA A 4 -6.07 52.04 -33.17
C ALA A 4 -7.30 51.28 -32.64
N GLU A 5 -7.94 50.51 -33.52
CA GLU A 5 -8.90 49.48 -33.14
C GLU A 5 -8.15 48.34 -32.43
N GLU A 6 -8.34 48.24 -31.11
CA GLU A 6 -8.03 47.01 -30.38
C GLU A 6 -9.12 45.97 -30.65
N THR A 7 -8.81 45.00 -31.52
CA THR A 7 -9.57 43.76 -31.65
C THR A 7 -9.46 42.94 -30.36
N PRO A 8 -10.56 42.50 -29.73
CA PRO A 8 -10.49 41.64 -28.56
C PRO A 8 -9.96 40.25 -28.95
N GLU A 9 -8.93 39.81 -28.22
CA GLU A 9 -8.32 38.48 -28.35
C GLU A 9 -9.36 37.36 -28.21
N ASN A 10 -9.32 36.44 -29.17
CA ASN A 10 -10.10 35.21 -29.22
C ASN A 10 -10.04 34.42 -27.90
N ALA A 11 -11.16 34.35 -27.19
CA ALA A 11 -11.41 33.29 -26.22
C ALA A 11 -11.40 31.95 -26.98
N SER A 12 -10.39 31.11 -26.73
CA SER A 12 -10.29 29.78 -27.33
C SER A 12 -11.58 28.99 -27.07
N GLU A 13 -12.31 28.62 -28.12
CA GLU A 13 -13.48 27.74 -28.02
C GLU A 13 -13.09 26.45 -27.29
N ALA A 14 -13.67 26.24 -26.11
CA ALA A 14 -13.43 25.02 -25.34
C ALA A 14 -13.98 23.83 -26.13
N LYS A 15 -13.11 22.91 -26.54
CA LYS A 15 -13.50 21.66 -27.21
C LYS A 15 -14.56 20.93 -26.38
N PRO A 16 -15.62 20.38 -27.00
CA PRO A 16 -16.63 19.62 -26.29
C PRO A 16 -16.00 18.41 -25.59
N ASN A 17 -16.60 17.98 -24.48
CA ASN A 17 -16.16 16.78 -23.78
C ASN A 17 -16.33 15.56 -24.70
N GLN A 18 -15.32 14.68 -24.73
CA GLN A 18 -15.29 13.54 -25.62
C GLN A 18 -14.69 12.32 -24.92
N GLY A 19 -15.16 11.13 -25.27
CA GLY A 19 -14.60 9.87 -24.79
C GLY A 19 -15.10 9.43 -23.42
N THR A 20 -14.67 8.24 -23.03
CA THR A 20 -15.04 7.60 -21.76
C THR A 20 -13.79 7.20 -21.01
N LEU A 21 -13.74 7.56 -19.72
CA LEU A 21 -12.63 7.23 -18.83
C LEU A 21 -13.09 6.22 -17.77
N ILE A 22 -12.46 5.05 -17.73
CA ILE A 22 -12.72 4.06 -16.68
C ILE A 22 -11.67 4.24 -15.59
N LEU A 23 -12.08 4.37 -14.33
CA LEU A 23 -11.19 4.48 -13.17
C LEU A 23 -11.43 3.33 -12.20
N ASP A 24 -10.35 2.69 -11.78
CA ASP A 24 -10.39 1.67 -10.74
C ASP A 24 -9.04 1.60 -10.01
N ALA A 25 -9.05 1.01 -8.82
CA ALA A 25 -7.84 0.83 -8.05
C ALA A 25 -7.69 -0.58 -7.49
N THR A 26 -6.44 -1.02 -7.44
CA THR A 26 -6.07 -2.35 -7.00
C THR A 26 -4.85 -2.31 -6.10
N CYS A 27 -4.69 -3.32 -5.26
CA CYS A 27 -3.43 -3.60 -4.59
C CYS A 27 -2.67 -4.66 -5.39
N THR A 28 -1.36 -4.46 -5.47
CA THR A 28 -0.37 -5.32 -6.12
C THR A 28 0.45 -5.97 -5.01
N PRO A 29 0.18 -7.24 -4.66
CA PRO A 29 0.80 -7.86 -3.49
C PRO A 29 2.29 -8.09 -3.71
N ALA A 30 3.10 -7.71 -2.72
CA ALA A 30 4.52 -8.00 -2.68
C ALA A 30 4.76 -9.49 -2.37
N ASP A 31 5.87 -10.04 -2.88
CA ASP A 31 6.31 -11.40 -2.57
C ASP A 31 6.91 -11.47 -1.17
N ILE A 32 6.03 -11.44 -0.17
CA ILE A 32 6.36 -11.62 1.24
C ILE A 32 5.56 -12.76 1.85
N ARG A 33 6.18 -13.44 2.80
CA ARG A 33 5.45 -14.35 3.69
C ARG A 33 4.37 -13.55 4.42
N PHE A 34 3.17 -14.14 4.55
CA PHE A 34 2.07 -13.53 5.29
C PHE A 34 2.53 -13.07 6.69
N PRO A 35 2.46 -11.76 6.98
CA PRO A 35 3.09 -11.20 8.16
C PRO A 35 2.23 -11.45 9.40
N THR A 36 2.89 -11.93 10.46
CA THR A 36 2.27 -12.08 11.78
C THR A 36 3.17 -11.42 12.82
N ASP A 37 2.58 -10.74 13.81
CA ASP A 37 3.35 -10.07 14.86
C ASP A 37 4.32 -11.05 15.56
N LEU A 38 3.85 -12.27 15.83
CA LEU A 38 4.68 -13.32 16.43
C LEU A 38 5.83 -13.76 15.51
N GLY A 39 5.56 -13.93 14.21
CA GLY A 39 6.57 -14.32 13.22
C GLY A 39 7.64 -13.26 13.03
N LEU A 40 7.23 -12.00 12.87
CA LEU A 40 8.14 -10.86 12.71
C LEU A 40 9.05 -10.67 13.92
N LEU A 41 8.51 -10.81 15.14
CA LEU A 41 9.31 -10.73 16.36
C LEU A 41 10.32 -11.89 16.49
N ASN A 42 9.95 -13.10 16.06
CA ASN A 42 10.91 -14.21 16.03
C ASN A 42 12.02 -13.98 15.00
N GLU A 43 11.66 -13.54 13.79
CA GLU A 43 12.64 -13.23 12.74
C GLU A 43 13.59 -12.12 13.21
N ALA A 44 13.06 -11.05 13.79
CA ALA A 44 13.87 -9.97 14.36
C ALA A 44 14.83 -10.48 15.44
N ARG A 45 14.35 -11.34 16.34
CA ARG A 45 15.19 -11.98 17.37
C ARG A 45 16.33 -12.78 16.74
N GLU A 46 16.04 -13.63 15.74
CA GLU A 46 17.04 -14.46 15.05
C GLU A 46 18.11 -13.59 14.38
N LYS A 47 17.69 -12.52 13.71
CA LYS A 47 18.63 -11.59 13.08
C LYS A 47 19.46 -10.80 14.06
N LEU A 48 18.91 -10.43 15.22
CA LEU A 48 19.72 -9.85 16.30
C LEU A 48 20.68 -10.88 16.90
N ASP A 49 20.30 -12.15 17.04
CA ASP A 49 21.21 -13.21 17.49
C ASP A 49 22.39 -13.38 16.51
N GLU A 50 22.12 -13.35 15.20
CA GLU A 50 23.16 -13.41 14.14
C GLU A 50 24.11 -12.19 14.22
N ILE A 51 23.56 -10.99 14.39
CA ILE A 51 24.37 -9.76 14.51
C ILE A 51 25.25 -9.79 15.76
N ILE A 52 24.73 -10.28 16.89
CA ILE A 52 25.53 -10.47 18.11
C ILE A 52 26.70 -11.43 17.84
N ASP A 53 26.47 -12.50 17.07
CA ASP A 53 27.52 -13.47 16.73
C ASP A 53 28.62 -12.80 15.89
N ILE A 54 28.25 -12.03 14.86
CA ILE A 54 29.20 -11.29 14.01
C ILE A 54 30.02 -10.27 14.82
N LEU A 55 29.37 -9.46 15.66
CA LEU A 55 30.06 -8.45 16.47
C LEU A 55 30.95 -9.10 17.54
N HIS A 56 30.59 -10.29 18.00
CA HIS A 56 31.39 -11.03 18.97
C HIS A 56 32.61 -11.70 18.31
N GLU A 57 32.47 -12.24 17.10
CA GLU A 57 33.57 -12.87 16.35
C GLU A 57 34.78 -11.94 16.19
N ALA A 58 34.55 -10.65 15.97
CA ALA A 58 35.62 -9.65 15.92
C ALA A 58 36.30 -9.37 17.28
N ASN A 59 35.66 -9.76 18.39
CA ASN A 59 36.06 -9.44 19.77
C ASN A 59 36.27 -10.68 20.65
N VAL A 60 36.37 -11.88 20.07
CA VAL A 60 36.43 -13.17 20.82
C VAL A 60 37.56 -13.20 21.85
N LYS A 61 38.69 -12.55 21.57
CA LYS A 61 39.85 -12.50 22.47
C LYS A 61 39.68 -11.56 23.66
N LYS A 62 38.73 -10.63 23.62
CA LYS A 62 38.59 -9.54 24.61
C LYS A 62 37.49 -9.79 25.63
N GLN A 63 36.38 -10.42 25.23
CA GLN A 63 35.22 -10.58 26.10
C GLN A 63 34.47 -11.89 25.83
N ARG A 64 33.77 -12.41 26.84
CA ARG A 64 32.87 -13.56 26.65
C ARG A 64 31.61 -13.15 25.90
N ARG A 65 31.09 -14.05 25.06
CA ARG A 65 29.84 -13.85 24.31
C ARG A 65 28.67 -13.52 25.26
N PRO A 66 27.90 -12.45 25.00
CA PRO A 66 26.70 -12.14 25.78
C PRO A 66 25.68 -13.28 25.76
N ARG A 67 25.10 -13.60 26.92
CA ARG A 67 24.07 -14.64 27.05
C ARG A 67 22.79 -14.22 26.34
N THR A 68 22.39 -14.95 25.31
CA THR A 68 21.06 -14.83 24.69
C THR A 68 20.19 -16.04 25.00
N TYR A 69 18.89 -15.92 24.79
CA TYR A 69 17.90 -16.98 25.07
C TYR A 69 17.50 -17.73 23.79
N ARG A 70 18.36 -17.79 22.76
CA ARG A 70 18.04 -18.29 21.41
C ARG A 70 17.28 -19.62 21.40
N GLN A 71 17.71 -20.62 22.17
CA GLN A 71 17.07 -21.93 22.25
C GLN A 71 15.69 -21.87 22.93
N LYS A 72 15.61 -21.20 24.09
CA LYS A 72 14.35 -21.03 24.84
C LYS A 72 13.33 -20.23 24.04
N ALA A 73 13.77 -19.14 23.41
CA ALA A 73 12.93 -18.28 22.60
C ALA A 73 12.40 -19.01 21.36
N ARG A 74 13.24 -19.82 20.69
CA ARG A 74 12.79 -20.67 19.58
C ARG A 74 11.75 -21.69 20.03
N LYS A 75 11.96 -22.36 21.18
CA LYS A 75 10.97 -23.30 21.74
C LYS A 75 9.64 -22.60 22.06
N ASP A 76 9.69 -21.45 22.73
CA ASP A 76 8.50 -20.64 23.05
C ASP A 76 7.75 -20.21 21.77
N TYR A 77 8.45 -19.85 20.69
CA TYR A 77 7.84 -19.55 19.39
C TYR A 77 7.16 -20.78 18.77
N LEU A 78 7.91 -21.89 18.64
CA LEU A 78 7.42 -23.10 17.98
C LEU A 78 6.20 -23.71 18.67
N ASN A 79 6.12 -23.61 19.99
CA ASN A 79 4.97 -24.07 20.76
C ASN A 79 3.65 -23.41 20.34
N VAL A 80 3.70 -22.19 19.80
CA VAL A 80 2.51 -21.45 19.36
C VAL A 80 2.40 -21.46 17.83
N SER A 81 3.51 -21.34 17.10
CA SER A 81 3.50 -21.26 15.64
C SER A 81 3.07 -22.56 14.96
N LYS A 82 3.28 -23.72 15.60
CA LYS A 82 2.85 -25.04 15.09
C LYS A 82 1.38 -25.35 15.34
N GLN A 83 0.66 -24.51 16.09
CA GLN A 83 -0.74 -24.72 16.38
C GLN A 83 -1.61 -24.20 15.24
N LYS A 84 -2.61 -24.98 14.81
CA LYS A 84 -3.55 -24.60 13.74
C LYS A 84 -4.35 -23.35 14.11
N SER A 85 -4.83 -23.27 15.36
CA SER A 85 -5.71 -22.18 15.85
C SER A 85 -5.37 -21.79 17.30
N PRO A 86 -4.27 -21.05 17.54
CA PRO A 86 -3.90 -20.63 18.89
C PRO A 86 -4.92 -19.64 19.48
N LYS A 87 -5.26 -19.81 20.77
CA LYS A 87 -6.18 -18.89 21.47
C LYS A 87 -5.59 -17.48 21.55
N LYS A 88 -6.43 -16.43 21.47
CA LYS A 88 -6.01 -15.01 21.53
C LYS A 88 -5.08 -14.70 22.72
N ASN A 89 -5.41 -15.21 23.91
CA ASN A 89 -4.61 -14.99 25.12
C ASN A 89 -3.23 -15.67 25.04
N GLN A 90 -3.16 -16.85 24.43
CA GLN A 90 -1.91 -17.57 24.22
C GLN A 90 -1.02 -16.85 23.20
N LEU A 91 -1.61 -16.40 22.08
CA LEU A 91 -0.92 -15.60 21.08
C LEU A 91 -0.36 -14.31 21.70
N ARG A 92 -1.16 -13.59 22.49
CA ARG A 92 -0.73 -12.39 23.20
C ARG A 92 0.44 -12.66 24.14
N LYS A 93 0.40 -13.75 24.92
CA LYS A 93 1.52 -14.16 25.78
C LYS A 93 2.78 -14.48 24.97
N ALA A 94 2.64 -15.14 23.82
CA ALA A 94 3.76 -15.47 22.94
C ALA A 94 4.41 -14.23 22.33
N VAL A 95 3.60 -13.29 21.84
CA VAL A 95 4.04 -11.98 21.34
C VAL A 95 4.81 -11.22 22.43
N LYS A 96 4.28 -11.18 23.67
CA LYS A 96 4.98 -10.55 24.81
C LYS A 96 6.36 -11.15 25.02
N LYS A 97 6.46 -12.50 25.05
CA LYS A 97 7.73 -13.21 25.24
C LYS A 97 8.73 -12.89 24.12
N GLN A 98 8.32 -13.01 22.85
CA GLN A 98 9.21 -12.72 21.72
C GLN A 98 9.66 -11.26 21.70
N LEU A 99 8.75 -10.33 21.97
CA LEU A 99 9.08 -8.91 22.11
C LEU A 99 10.14 -8.66 23.19
N GLN A 100 10.04 -9.33 24.34
CA GLN A 100 11.02 -9.22 25.42
C GLN A 100 12.39 -9.82 25.03
N TYR A 101 12.40 -10.97 24.36
CA TYR A 101 13.65 -11.58 23.87
C TYR A 101 14.34 -10.69 22.85
N ALA A 102 13.61 -10.21 21.83
CA ALA A 102 14.15 -9.34 20.80
C ALA A 102 14.66 -8.01 21.38
N ARG A 103 13.93 -7.38 22.31
CA ARG A 103 14.39 -6.16 23.00
C ARG A 103 15.66 -6.36 23.82
N ARG A 104 15.82 -7.52 24.47
CA ARG A 104 17.07 -7.84 25.18
C ARG A 104 18.22 -7.98 24.20
N ASN A 105 18.03 -8.70 23.10
CA ASN A 105 19.06 -8.86 22.07
C ASN A 105 19.43 -7.51 21.45
N LEU A 106 18.45 -6.64 21.17
CA LEU A 106 18.70 -5.30 20.63
C LEU A 106 19.56 -4.47 21.59
N LYS A 107 19.27 -4.50 22.90
CA LYS A 107 20.11 -3.80 23.89
C LYS A 107 21.56 -4.28 23.90
N ILE A 108 21.78 -5.59 23.71
CA ILE A 108 23.13 -6.16 23.59
C ILE A 108 23.82 -5.61 22.34
N VAL A 109 23.14 -5.63 21.19
CA VAL A 109 23.66 -5.05 19.94
C VAL A 109 24.00 -3.57 20.13
N ASP A 110 23.09 -2.78 20.72
CA ASP A 110 23.30 -1.36 20.98
C ASP A 110 24.48 -1.08 21.92
N GLN A 111 24.77 -2.00 22.85
CA GLN A 111 25.93 -1.88 23.72
C GLN A 111 27.23 -2.21 22.96
N MET A 112 27.26 -3.33 22.23
CA MET A 112 28.43 -3.74 21.44
C MET A 112 28.80 -2.73 20.34
N LEU A 113 27.80 -2.06 19.77
CA LEU A 113 28.01 -0.97 18.81
C LEU A 113 28.51 0.33 19.46
N ARG A 114 28.27 0.54 20.77
CA ARG A 114 28.77 1.70 21.51
C ARG A 114 30.19 1.52 22.01
N GLU A 115 30.62 0.28 22.25
CA GLU A 115 31.95 -0.02 22.79
C GLU A 115 33.10 0.26 21.80
N SER A 116 32.83 0.28 20.49
CA SER A 116 33.83 0.72 19.50
C SER A 116 33.18 1.31 18.24
N THR A 117 33.74 2.41 17.73
CA THR A 117 33.28 3.07 16.50
C THR A 117 33.46 2.17 15.28
N ASP A 118 34.41 1.24 15.31
CA ASP A 118 34.69 0.29 14.23
C ASP A 118 33.71 -0.90 14.19
N SER A 119 32.99 -1.16 15.29
CA SER A 119 32.00 -2.25 15.37
C SER A 119 30.94 -2.14 14.28
N ILE A 120 30.56 -0.92 13.88
CA ILE A 120 29.54 -0.71 12.84
C ILE A 120 30.04 -1.08 11.45
N ASN A 121 31.35 -0.94 11.21
CA ASN A 121 31.99 -1.25 9.92
C ASN A 121 32.09 -2.76 9.69
N LEU A 122 31.97 -3.58 10.74
CA LEU A 122 31.87 -5.04 10.64
C LEU A 122 30.52 -5.49 10.05
N LEU A 123 29.50 -4.64 10.13
CA LEU A 123 28.17 -4.93 9.62
C LEU A 123 28.02 -4.41 8.20
N SER A 124 27.46 -5.26 7.33
CA SER A 124 27.05 -4.82 5.99
C SER A 124 26.01 -3.70 6.07
N LYS A 125 25.96 -2.83 5.05
CA LYS A 125 24.92 -1.79 4.92
C LYS A 125 23.50 -2.36 5.09
N ARG A 126 23.27 -3.59 4.61
CA ARG A 126 21.99 -4.30 4.76
C ARG A 126 21.67 -4.63 6.22
N GLN A 127 22.65 -5.10 7.00
CA GLN A 127 22.48 -5.38 8.43
C GLN A 127 22.27 -4.09 9.24
N GLN A 128 22.98 -3.02 8.90
CA GLN A 128 22.77 -1.71 9.54
C GLN A 128 21.33 -1.21 9.32
N LYS A 129 20.83 -1.25 8.08
CA LYS A 129 19.42 -0.93 7.77
C LYS A 129 18.46 -1.85 8.51
N LEU A 130 18.74 -3.16 8.56
CA LEU A 130 17.94 -4.15 9.26
C LEU A 130 17.81 -3.85 10.76
N ILE A 131 18.88 -3.43 11.44
CA ILE A 131 18.82 -3.02 12.86
C ILE A 131 17.87 -1.83 13.02
N THR A 132 17.97 -0.82 12.16
CA THR A 132 17.07 0.35 12.19
C THR A 132 15.61 -0.08 12.00
N THR A 133 15.32 -0.95 11.04
CA THR A 133 13.96 -1.49 10.84
C THR A 133 13.49 -2.31 12.06
N ILE A 134 14.35 -3.12 12.67
CA ILE A 134 14.03 -3.88 13.87
C ILE A 134 13.73 -2.95 15.05
N ARG A 135 14.47 -1.84 15.23
CA ARG A 135 14.16 -0.84 16.26
C ARG A 135 12.74 -0.31 16.10
N MET A 136 12.39 0.16 14.88
CA MET A 136 11.04 0.64 14.56
C MET A 136 9.98 -0.43 14.82
N LEU A 137 10.20 -1.67 14.38
CA LEU A 137 9.29 -2.79 14.62
C LEU A 137 9.05 -3.01 16.13
N LEU A 138 10.10 -3.05 16.95
CA LEU A 138 9.96 -3.32 18.37
C LEU A 138 9.22 -2.20 19.10
N ASP A 139 9.36 -0.96 18.66
CA ASP A 139 8.63 0.18 19.23
C ASP A 139 7.16 0.17 18.82
N GLN A 140 6.86 -0.07 17.54
CA GLN A 140 5.49 -0.27 17.06
C GLN A 140 4.80 -1.41 17.82
N GLN A 141 5.44 -2.58 17.90
CA GLN A 141 4.89 -3.77 18.57
C GLN A 141 4.68 -3.54 20.07
N ALA A 142 5.57 -2.80 20.72
CA ALA A 142 5.39 -2.47 22.13
C ALA A 142 4.24 -1.50 22.39
N ARG A 143 4.10 -0.47 21.55
CA ARG A 143 2.95 0.45 21.59
C ARG A 143 1.66 -0.32 21.40
N MET A 144 1.56 -1.10 20.32
CA MET A 144 0.42 -1.96 20.00
C MET A 144 0.07 -2.92 21.15
N TYR A 145 1.09 -3.56 21.73
CA TYR A 145 0.89 -4.47 22.86
C TYR A 145 0.32 -3.73 24.08
N LYS A 146 0.87 -2.57 24.45
CA LYS A 146 0.47 -1.80 25.64
C LYS A 146 -0.93 -1.21 25.50
N THR A 147 -1.22 -0.57 24.36
CA THR A 147 -2.49 0.13 24.13
C THR A 147 -3.59 -0.79 23.59
N LYS A 148 -3.27 -2.05 23.28
CA LYS A 148 -4.20 -3.04 22.70
C LYS A 148 -4.78 -2.60 21.35
N ILE A 149 -4.03 -1.82 20.57
CA ILE A 149 -4.38 -1.43 19.20
C ILE A 149 -3.72 -2.36 18.18
N HIS A 150 -4.34 -2.51 17.02
CA HIS A 150 -3.83 -3.32 15.90
C HIS A 150 -3.45 -2.48 14.66
N ARG A 151 -3.56 -1.16 14.77
CA ARG A 151 -3.22 -0.20 13.73
C ARG A 151 -2.11 0.71 14.23
N VAL A 152 -1.11 0.91 13.39
CA VAL A 152 -0.03 1.88 13.58
C VAL A 152 0.32 2.44 12.20
N GLU A 153 0.73 3.69 12.17
CA GLU A 153 1.29 4.32 10.97
C GLU A 153 2.62 3.68 10.61
N ASP A 154 2.92 3.62 9.31
CA ASP A 154 4.13 2.98 8.76
C ASP A 154 4.39 1.57 9.29
N ARG A 155 3.34 0.77 9.47
CA ARG A 155 3.45 -0.55 10.10
C ARG A 155 4.47 -1.42 9.38
N ILE A 156 5.50 -1.83 10.11
CA ILE A 156 6.48 -2.81 9.61
C ILE A 156 5.82 -4.18 9.54
N VAL A 157 5.68 -4.67 8.31
CA VAL A 157 5.15 -6.00 8.00
C VAL A 157 6.22 -6.93 7.42
N ASN A 158 7.40 -6.41 7.06
CA ASN A 158 8.54 -7.18 6.61
C ASN A 158 9.84 -6.48 7.03
N LEU A 159 10.85 -7.23 7.47
CA LEU A 159 12.11 -6.66 7.94
C LEU A 159 13.03 -6.19 6.80
N TYR A 160 12.89 -6.78 5.61
CA TYR A 160 13.72 -6.49 4.44
C TYR A 160 13.03 -5.58 3.43
N GLN A 161 11.70 -5.50 3.48
CA GLN A 161 10.88 -4.64 2.63
C GLN A 161 10.04 -3.71 3.52
N PRO A 162 10.68 -2.76 4.23
CA PRO A 162 9.99 -1.92 5.21
C PRO A 162 9.01 -0.92 4.58
N HIS A 163 9.04 -0.71 3.25
CA HIS A 163 8.09 0.12 2.51
C HIS A 163 6.75 -0.61 2.26
N VAL A 164 6.72 -1.95 2.30
CA VAL A 164 5.46 -2.71 2.09
C VAL A 164 4.46 -2.36 3.18
N ARG A 165 3.20 -2.10 2.80
CA ARG A 165 2.13 -1.73 3.74
C ARG A 165 0.95 -2.70 3.69
N PRO A 166 0.18 -2.80 4.80
CA PRO A 166 -1.13 -3.43 4.79
C PRO A 166 -2.17 -2.54 4.09
N ILE A 167 -2.83 -3.07 3.06
CA ILE A 167 -3.93 -2.42 2.32
C ILE A 167 -5.22 -3.18 2.61
N VAL A 168 -6.16 -2.52 3.30
CA VAL A 168 -7.45 -3.13 3.66
C VAL A 168 -8.36 -3.19 2.43
N ARG A 169 -8.88 -4.38 2.12
CA ARG A 169 -9.83 -4.64 1.02
C ARG A 169 -11.15 -5.16 1.60
N GLY A 170 -12.28 -4.65 1.11
CA GLY A 170 -13.61 -5.14 1.48
C GLY A 170 -14.06 -6.42 0.77
N LYS A 171 -13.14 -7.22 0.21
CA LYS A 171 -13.46 -8.41 -0.61
C LYS A 171 -13.48 -9.69 0.26
N ALA A 172 -14.29 -10.67 -0.13
CA ALA A 172 -14.65 -11.86 0.65
C ALA A 172 -13.52 -12.92 0.88
N GLY A 173 -12.26 -12.64 0.56
CA GLY A 173 -11.15 -13.61 0.64
C GLY A 173 -10.05 -13.22 1.62
N ALA A 174 -9.39 -12.09 1.38
CA ALA A 174 -8.40 -11.51 2.28
C ALA A 174 -8.85 -10.09 2.64
N SER A 175 -9.05 -9.84 3.93
CA SER A 175 -9.43 -8.50 4.40
C SER A 175 -8.28 -7.49 4.26
N VAL A 176 -7.04 -7.97 4.14
CA VAL A 176 -5.84 -7.15 4.00
C VAL A 176 -4.88 -7.82 3.01
N GLU A 177 -4.47 -7.06 1.99
CA GLU A 177 -3.38 -7.40 1.07
C GLU A 177 -2.12 -6.63 1.49
N PHE A 178 -0.92 -7.11 1.13
CA PHE A 178 0.34 -6.45 1.51
C PHE A 178 1.13 -6.10 0.26
N GLY A 179 1.28 -4.81 -0.02
CA GLY A 179 1.90 -4.36 -1.26
C GLY A 179 1.57 -2.91 -1.59
N ALA A 180 1.77 -2.53 -2.85
CA ALA A 180 1.48 -1.19 -3.31
C ALA A 180 0.04 -1.09 -3.82
N LYS A 181 -0.60 0.06 -3.54
CA LYS A 181 -1.89 0.42 -4.08
C LYS A 181 -1.70 1.24 -5.34
N VAL A 182 -2.45 0.90 -6.39
CA VAL A 182 -2.35 1.49 -7.72
C VAL A 182 -3.74 1.90 -8.17
N ALA A 183 -3.91 3.16 -8.55
CA ALA A 183 -5.06 3.67 -9.27
C ALA A 183 -4.72 3.72 -10.76
N ILE A 184 -5.58 3.12 -11.58
CA ILE A 184 -5.38 3.01 -13.03
C ILE A 184 -6.56 3.66 -13.75
N SER A 185 -6.27 4.35 -14.83
CA SER A 185 -7.25 4.77 -15.82
C SER A 185 -7.17 3.91 -17.07
N LEU A 186 -8.33 3.63 -17.68
CA LEU A 186 -8.43 2.96 -18.97
C LEU A 186 -9.20 3.86 -19.94
N GLU A 187 -8.56 4.12 -21.07
CA GLU A 187 -9.07 4.96 -22.14
C GLU A 187 -8.62 4.39 -23.49
N ASN A 188 -9.56 4.16 -24.42
CA ASN A 188 -9.26 3.69 -25.79
C ASN A 188 -8.33 2.45 -25.82
N GLY A 189 -8.44 1.57 -24.83
CA GLY A 189 -7.59 0.38 -24.69
C GLY A 189 -6.25 0.61 -23.98
N TYR A 190 -5.85 1.85 -23.75
CA TYR A 190 -4.64 2.22 -23.02
C TYR A 190 -4.89 2.28 -21.52
N CYS A 191 -4.11 1.51 -20.75
CA CYS A 191 -4.06 1.60 -19.30
C CYS A 191 -2.96 2.58 -18.86
N ARG A 192 -3.26 3.46 -17.90
CA ARG A 192 -2.29 4.38 -17.32
C ARG A 192 -2.37 4.35 -15.82
N ILE A 193 -1.21 4.44 -15.17
CA ILE A 193 -1.13 4.58 -13.71
C ILE A 193 -1.36 6.06 -13.38
N GLU A 194 -2.48 6.36 -12.72
CA GLU A 194 -2.80 7.70 -12.25
C GLU A 194 -2.19 7.95 -10.87
N LYS A 195 -2.08 6.89 -10.04
CA LYS A 195 -1.41 6.98 -8.75
C LYS A 195 -0.84 5.64 -8.34
N LEU A 196 0.42 5.63 -7.91
CA LEU A 196 1.06 4.50 -7.24
C LEU A 196 1.49 4.97 -5.86
N SER A 197 1.16 4.19 -4.83
CA SER A 197 1.66 4.44 -3.48
C SER A 197 1.69 3.16 -2.68
N TRP A 198 2.74 2.99 -1.87
CA TRP A 198 2.78 1.95 -0.86
C TRP A 198 1.80 2.24 0.27
N ASP A 199 1.55 3.51 0.59
CA ASP A 199 0.61 3.88 1.63
C ASP A 199 -0.85 3.80 1.16
N PRO A 200 -1.76 3.40 2.05
CA PRO A 200 -3.17 3.34 1.71
C PRO A 200 -3.72 4.75 1.47
N PHE A 201 -4.23 5.00 0.26
CA PHE A 201 -4.93 6.25 -0.08
C PHE A 201 -6.42 6.02 -0.38
N ASN A 202 -7.22 7.07 -0.22
CA ASN A 202 -8.59 7.10 -0.71
C ASN A 202 -8.61 7.33 -2.22
N GLU A 203 -9.13 6.35 -2.94
CA GLU A 203 -9.22 6.33 -4.40
C GLU A 203 -10.08 7.48 -4.93
N ALA A 204 -11.10 7.88 -4.18
CA ALA A 204 -11.95 9.00 -4.56
C ALA A 204 -11.18 10.31 -4.77
N ASN A 205 -10.05 10.48 -4.07
CA ASN A 205 -9.25 11.70 -4.14
C ASN A 205 -8.40 11.78 -5.42
N THR A 206 -8.25 10.68 -6.18
CA THR A 206 -7.46 10.69 -7.42
C THR A 206 -8.28 11.13 -8.64
N LEU A 207 -9.61 11.29 -8.50
CA LEU A 207 -10.50 11.57 -9.62
C LEU A 207 -10.14 12.86 -10.34
N ILE A 208 -10.02 13.97 -9.61
CA ILE A 208 -9.78 15.28 -10.19
C ILE A 208 -8.42 15.31 -10.90
N GLU A 209 -7.38 14.77 -10.24
CA GLU A 209 -6.03 14.64 -10.81
C GLU A 209 -6.02 13.78 -12.08
N SER A 210 -6.80 12.69 -12.12
CA SER A 210 -6.95 11.84 -13.31
C SER A 210 -7.64 12.59 -14.46
N LEU A 211 -8.61 13.46 -14.14
CA LEU A 211 -9.34 14.26 -15.13
C LEU A 211 -8.52 15.43 -15.68
N GLU A 212 -7.75 16.10 -14.84
CA GLU A 212 -6.76 17.10 -15.25
C GLU A 212 -5.74 16.46 -16.20
N SER A 213 -5.23 15.28 -15.84
CA SER A 213 -4.29 14.51 -16.67
C SER A 213 -4.93 14.08 -17.99
N TYR A 214 -6.19 13.66 -17.99
CA TYR A 214 -6.96 13.38 -19.20
C TYR A 214 -7.06 14.61 -20.11
N LYS A 215 -7.43 15.76 -19.54
CA LYS A 215 -7.56 17.02 -20.27
C LYS A 215 -6.24 17.50 -20.87
N SER A 216 -5.15 17.37 -20.12
CA SER A 216 -3.81 17.71 -20.61
C SER A 216 -3.43 16.90 -21.86
N ARG A 217 -3.81 15.61 -21.90
CA ARG A 217 -3.54 14.71 -23.03
C ARG A 217 -4.45 14.96 -24.23
N ASN A 218 -5.73 15.20 -23.99
CA ASN A 218 -6.75 15.18 -25.05
C ASN A 218 -7.23 16.58 -25.45
N GLY A 219 -6.89 17.61 -24.68
CA GLY A 219 -7.38 18.98 -24.84
C GLY A 219 -8.84 19.18 -24.43
N CYS A 220 -9.52 18.16 -23.89
CA CYS A 220 -10.90 18.21 -23.43
C CYS A 220 -11.12 17.25 -22.25
N TYR A 221 -12.21 17.41 -21.49
CA TYR A 221 -12.60 16.46 -20.45
C TYR A 221 -13.34 15.26 -21.05
N PRO A 222 -13.41 14.11 -20.34
CA PRO A 222 -14.19 12.98 -20.81
C PRO A 222 -15.69 13.31 -20.76
N GLU A 223 -16.46 12.75 -21.68
CA GLU A 223 -17.92 12.85 -21.63
C GLU A 223 -18.47 12.05 -20.44
N ALA A 224 -17.90 10.86 -20.20
CA ALA A 224 -18.32 9.96 -19.15
C ALA A 224 -17.15 9.36 -18.36
N ILE A 225 -17.36 9.19 -17.05
CA ILE A 225 -16.45 8.49 -16.14
C ILE A 225 -17.15 7.25 -15.62
N LEU A 226 -16.56 6.08 -15.83
CA LEU A 226 -17.03 4.82 -15.30
C LEU A 226 -16.16 4.41 -14.11
N ALA A 227 -16.68 4.58 -12.90
CA ALA A 227 -15.91 4.37 -11.67
C ALA A 227 -16.73 3.73 -10.56
N ASP A 228 -16.04 3.19 -9.56
CA ASP A 228 -16.67 2.63 -8.37
C ASP A 228 -17.42 3.69 -7.55
N ARG A 229 -18.39 3.23 -6.75
CA ARG A 229 -19.22 4.11 -5.90
C ARG A 229 -18.40 5.03 -4.99
N ILE A 230 -17.20 4.59 -4.56
CA ILE A 230 -16.32 5.38 -3.68
C ILE A 230 -15.94 6.74 -4.28
N TYR A 231 -15.85 6.82 -5.61
CA TYR A 231 -15.53 8.05 -6.34
C TYR A 231 -16.65 9.10 -6.31
N ARG A 232 -17.87 8.73 -5.89
CA ARG A 232 -19.04 9.62 -5.85
C ARG A 232 -19.11 10.43 -4.54
N ASN A 233 -18.07 11.19 -4.22
CA ASN A 233 -18.11 12.16 -3.13
C ASN A 233 -18.68 13.52 -3.63
N ARG A 234 -18.98 14.45 -2.70
CA ARG A 234 -19.61 15.75 -3.04
C ARG A 234 -18.71 16.60 -3.94
N ASP A 235 -17.41 16.61 -3.67
CA ASP A 235 -16.44 17.44 -4.37
C ASP A 235 -16.26 16.98 -5.82
N ASN A 236 -16.12 15.67 -6.03
CA ASN A 236 -16.05 15.05 -7.36
C ASN A 236 -17.33 15.29 -8.17
N LEU A 237 -18.50 15.18 -7.53
CA LEU A 237 -19.78 15.46 -8.19
C LEU A 237 -19.92 16.94 -8.58
N ALA A 238 -19.48 17.86 -7.71
CA ALA A 238 -19.47 19.28 -8.00
C ALA A 238 -18.52 19.61 -9.16
N PHE A 239 -17.32 19.02 -9.16
CA PHE A 239 -16.34 19.16 -10.24
C PHE A 239 -16.88 18.63 -11.58
N CYS A 240 -17.41 17.40 -11.58
CA CYS A 240 -18.01 16.81 -12.77
C CYS A 240 -19.16 17.66 -13.31
N LYS A 241 -20.04 18.17 -12.43
CA LYS A 241 -21.14 19.05 -12.83
C LYS A 241 -20.64 20.37 -13.42
N LYS A 242 -19.62 20.98 -12.83
CA LYS A 242 -19.00 22.23 -13.31
C LYS A 242 -18.43 22.07 -14.73
N HIS A 243 -17.86 20.91 -15.02
CA HIS A 243 -17.21 20.62 -16.30
C HIS A 243 -18.08 19.84 -17.29
N GLY A 244 -19.36 19.59 -16.99
CA GLY A 244 -20.27 18.87 -17.90
C GLY A 244 -19.93 17.39 -18.10
N ILE A 245 -19.34 16.75 -17.08
CA ILE A 245 -18.89 15.35 -17.13
C ILE A 245 -19.92 14.43 -16.47
N ARG A 246 -20.27 13.32 -17.11
CA ARG A 246 -21.19 12.30 -16.56
C ARG A 246 -20.44 11.29 -15.71
N LEU A 247 -20.63 11.30 -14.39
CA LEU A 247 -20.10 10.27 -13.48
C LEU A 247 -21.11 9.12 -13.30
N SER A 248 -20.71 7.89 -13.68
CA SER A 248 -21.56 6.69 -13.65
C SER A 248 -22.09 6.36 -12.25
N GLY A 249 -23.36 5.90 -12.18
CA GLY A 249 -24.01 5.43 -10.96
C GLY A 249 -25.15 6.31 -10.43
N PRO A 250 -25.79 5.91 -9.32
CA PRO A 250 -27.05 6.51 -8.87
C PRO A 250 -26.83 7.86 -8.17
N LYS A 251 -27.78 8.79 -8.35
CA LYS A 251 -27.75 10.11 -7.68
C LYS A 251 -27.56 9.95 -6.17
N LEU A 252 -26.75 10.85 -5.57
CA LEU A 252 -26.49 10.83 -4.14
C LEU A 252 -27.76 11.25 -3.38
N GLY A 253 -28.20 10.44 -2.40
CA GLY A 253 -29.38 10.73 -1.57
C GLY A 253 -30.54 9.76 -1.74
N ARG A 254 -31.70 10.11 -1.18
CA ARG A 254 -32.91 9.26 -1.20
C ARG A 254 -33.45 9.15 -2.64
N PRO A 255 -33.72 7.94 -3.16
CA PRO A 255 -34.31 7.79 -4.48
C PRO A 255 -35.69 8.48 -4.54
N VAL A 256 -35.91 9.35 -5.53
CA VAL A 256 -37.21 9.98 -5.75
C VAL A 256 -38.18 8.94 -6.33
N ALA A 257 -39.40 8.86 -5.77
CA ALA A 257 -40.31 7.73 -5.96
C ALA A 257 -40.97 7.64 -7.36
N LYS A 258 -40.88 8.67 -8.21
CA LYS A 258 -41.57 8.70 -9.51
C LYS A 258 -40.70 9.37 -10.58
N SER A 259 -40.24 8.61 -11.58
CA SER A 259 -40.07 9.13 -12.94
C SER A 259 -39.87 7.99 -13.96
N LEU A 260 -40.37 8.20 -15.18
CA LEU A 260 -40.10 7.37 -16.36
C LEU A 260 -38.60 7.31 -16.72
N MET A 261 -37.80 8.30 -16.28
CA MET A 261 -36.34 8.33 -16.46
C MET A 261 -35.63 7.16 -15.78
N LYS A 262 -36.27 6.52 -14.78
CA LYS A 262 -35.68 5.40 -14.03
C LYS A 262 -35.36 4.18 -14.90
N LYS A 263 -36.08 3.95 -16.01
CA LYS A 263 -35.76 2.85 -16.94
C LYS A 263 -34.55 3.18 -17.83
N ALA A 264 -34.48 4.40 -18.36
CA ALA A 264 -33.36 4.86 -19.17
C ALA A 264 -32.08 4.98 -18.34
N GLU A 265 -32.15 5.60 -17.15
CA GLU A 265 -31.03 5.69 -16.20
C GLU A 265 -30.52 4.30 -15.79
N LYS A 266 -31.43 3.34 -15.52
CA LYS A 266 -31.03 1.95 -15.23
C LYS A 266 -30.38 1.25 -16.42
N ARG A 267 -30.81 1.55 -17.65
CA ARG A 267 -30.22 0.97 -18.86
C ARG A 267 -28.80 1.48 -19.06
N ILE A 268 -28.59 2.79 -18.88
CA ILE A 268 -27.27 3.42 -18.90
C ILE A 268 -26.40 2.86 -17.78
N GLU A 269 -26.91 2.77 -16.55
CA GLU A 269 -26.16 2.19 -15.42
C GLU A 269 -25.74 0.73 -15.67
N ARG A 270 -26.62 -0.06 -16.30
CA ARG A 270 -26.29 -1.44 -16.68
C ARG A 270 -25.24 -1.51 -17.79
N GLN A 271 -25.28 -0.59 -18.75
CA GLN A 271 -24.28 -0.47 -19.81
C GLN A 271 -22.93 -0.02 -19.25
N ASP A 272 -22.92 1.07 -18.46
CA ASP A 272 -21.75 1.60 -17.75
C ASP A 272 -21.07 0.50 -16.90
N ALA A 273 -21.87 -0.33 -16.18
CA ALA A 273 -21.35 -1.45 -15.41
C ALA A 273 -20.74 -2.55 -16.30
N GLY A 274 -21.32 -2.81 -17.47
CA GLY A 274 -20.77 -3.74 -18.45
C GLY A 274 -19.45 -3.26 -19.04
N GLU A 275 -19.37 -1.99 -19.41
CA GLU A 275 -18.17 -1.36 -19.96
C GLU A 275 -17.04 -1.27 -18.93
N ARG A 276 -17.36 -0.98 -17.66
CA ARG A 276 -16.39 -0.99 -16.57
C ARG A 276 -15.66 -2.33 -16.44
N ASN A 277 -16.31 -3.45 -16.75
CA ASN A 277 -15.67 -4.79 -16.68
C ASN A 277 -14.44 -4.92 -17.58
N ALA A 278 -14.27 -4.05 -18.58
CA ALA A 278 -13.04 -4.01 -19.39
C ALA A 278 -11.77 -3.81 -18.52
N ILE A 279 -11.87 -3.03 -17.44
CA ILE A 279 -10.73 -2.82 -16.53
C ILE A 279 -10.37 -4.08 -15.74
N GLU A 280 -11.36 -4.92 -15.41
CA GLU A 280 -11.11 -6.21 -14.77
C GLU A 280 -10.33 -7.14 -15.69
N GLY A 281 -10.63 -7.11 -16.99
CA GLY A 281 -9.86 -7.79 -18.03
C GLY A 281 -8.39 -7.35 -18.04
N LYS A 282 -8.14 -6.04 -17.95
CA LYS A 282 -6.77 -5.48 -17.91
C LYS A 282 -6.03 -5.80 -16.62
N PHE A 283 -6.68 -5.78 -15.47
CA PHE A 283 -6.07 -6.31 -14.24
C PHE A 283 -5.81 -7.81 -14.33
N GLY A 284 -6.69 -8.57 -14.98
CA GLY A 284 -6.49 -10.00 -15.24
C GLY A 284 -5.27 -10.27 -16.11
N GLU A 285 -5.11 -9.49 -17.18
CA GLU A 285 -3.94 -9.50 -18.07
C GLU A 285 -2.66 -9.21 -17.28
N GLY A 286 -2.61 -8.07 -16.57
CA GLY A 286 -1.44 -7.69 -15.79
C GLY A 286 -1.10 -8.67 -14.68
N LYS A 287 -2.10 -9.29 -14.04
CA LYS A 287 -1.87 -10.32 -13.02
C LYS A 287 -1.30 -11.61 -13.59
N ARG A 288 -1.75 -12.04 -14.78
CA ARG A 288 -1.37 -13.32 -15.38
C ARG A 288 -0.12 -13.26 -16.25
N LYS A 289 0.14 -12.11 -16.88
CA LYS A 289 1.21 -11.94 -17.88
C LYS A 289 2.34 -11.02 -17.40
N TYR A 290 2.02 -9.93 -16.71
CA TYR A 290 2.99 -8.90 -16.33
C TYR A 290 3.39 -8.94 -14.84
N GLY A 291 2.88 -9.89 -14.06
CA GLY A 291 3.33 -10.13 -12.68
C GLY A 291 2.64 -9.30 -11.60
N LEU A 292 1.57 -8.53 -11.92
CA LEU A 292 0.81 -7.76 -10.91
C LEU A 292 0.18 -8.62 -9.80
N ALA A 293 0.12 -9.94 -9.98
CA ALA A 293 -0.38 -10.88 -8.96
C ALA A 293 0.62 -11.16 -7.85
N ARG A 294 1.91 -10.88 -8.06
CA ARG A 294 2.99 -11.07 -7.10
C ARG A 294 4.24 -10.30 -7.54
N ILE A 295 4.52 -9.19 -6.88
CA ILE A 295 5.71 -8.37 -7.14
C ILE A 295 6.93 -9.02 -6.48
N ALA A 296 7.83 -9.58 -7.29
CA ALA A 296 9.00 -10.33 -6.82
C ALA A 296 10.20 -9.42 -6.49
N ALA A 297 10.20 -8.20 -7.00
CA ALA A 297 11.19 -7.19 -6.70
C ALA A 297 11.15 -6.79 -5.22
N LYS A 298 12.32 -6.49 -4.63
CA LYS A 298 12.48 -6.28 -3.17
C LYS A 298 12.80 -4.85 -2.77
N LEU A 299 13.31 -4.04 -3.70
CA LEU A 299 13.50 -2.61 -3.48
C LEU A 299 12.28 -1.87 -3.99
N GLU A 300 11.97 -0.74 -3.35
CA GLU A 300 10.81 0.07 -3.64
C GLU A 300 10.78 0.47 -5.12
N GLU A 301 11.88 1.05 -5.61
CA GLU A 301 12.03 1.57 -6.96
C GLU A 301 11.91 0.46 -8.03
N THR A 302 12.48 -0.71 -7.73
CA THR A 302 12.41 -1.88 -8.64
C THR A 302 11.03 -2.52 -8.66
N ALA A 303 10.32 -2.49 -7.53
CA ALA A 303 8.96 -2.99 -7.42
C ALA A 303 7.99 -2.06 -8.15
N GLU A 304 8.16 -0.76 -8.03
CA GLU A 304 7.41 0.24 -8.80
C GLU A 304 7.63 0.07 -10.30
N SER A 305 8.87 -0.12 -10.72
CA SER A 305 9.18 -0.42 -12.13
C SER A 305 8.43 -1.67 -12.62
N MET A 306 8.39 -2.74 -11.82
CA MET A 306 7.67 -3.97 -12.15
C MET A 306 6.14 -3.77 -12.21
N ILE A 307 5.58 -2.82 -11.47
CA ILE A 307 4.15 -2.49 -11.49
C ILE A 307 3.78 -1.71 -12.75
N VAL A 308 4.70 -0.90 -13.27
CA VAL A 308 4.48 -0.01 -14.42
C VAL A 308 4.64 -0.74 -15.77
N LEU A 309 5.43 -1.81 -15.81
CA LEU A 309 5.64 -2.67 -16.99
C LEU A 309 4.40 -3.48 -17.37
#